data_AF-A0A8H3R2P0-F1
#
_entry.id   AF-A0A8H3R2P0-F1
#
_cell.length_a   1.000
_cell.length_b   1.000
_cell.length_c   1.000
_cell.angle_alpha   90.00
_cell.angle_beta   90.00
_cell.angle_gamma   90.00
#
_symmetry.space_group_name_H-M   'P 1'
#
loop_
_entity.id
_entity.type
_entity.pdbx_description
1 polymer ?
#
loop_
_entity_poly.entity_id
_entity_poly.type
_entity_poly.pdbx_seq_one_letter_code
_entity_poly.pdbx_strand_id
1 'polypeptide(L)'
;MITIDRKNNCCLFVPLKIGVNIILLIVFAVGLFEVTLYVRYLTYKSYRSSIEFVYIAYPTIVIYGLITIVAVFGLYVMTCADTLKMLTIYSKIFYGITGFNVLNSTVIIVETIALVVECAEYSYLCGRNQLKIIIPVHITSIILSLYFAMIISIYVRVRKDKYIQPVYF
;
A
#
# COMPACT_ATOMS: atom_id res chain seq x y z
N MET A 1 11.00 -5.79 -34.12
CA MET A 1 10.51 -7.08 -33.58
C MET A 1 11.52 -7.53 -32.53
N ILE A 2 11.27 -7.24 -31.25
CA ILE A 2 12.18 -7.63 -30.17
C ILE A 2 11.72 -9.02 -29.72
N THR A 3 12.38 -10.04 -30.26
CA THR A 3 12.23 -11.42 -29.81
C THR A 3 13.02 -11.59 -28.52
N ILE A 4 12.31 -11.71 -27.40
CA ILE A 4 12.91 -12.06 -26.11
C ILE A 4 13.22 -13.56 -26.17
N ASP A 5 14.51 -13.86 -26.16
CA ASP A 5 15.06 -15.19 -26.35
C ASP A 5 14.78 -16.13 -25.16
N ARG A 6 14.51 -17.39 -25.48
CA ARG A 6 13.89 -18.43 -24.65
C ARG A 6 14.95 -19.25 -23.91
N LYS A 7 15.89 -18.62 -23.20
CA LYS A 7 16.99 -19.36 -22.55
C LYS A 7 17.64 -18.64 -21.37
N ASN A 8 16.88 -18.46 -20.28
CA ASN A 8 17.45 -18.32 -18.93
C ASN A 8 16.43 -18.82 -17.91
N ASN A 9 16.66 -20.02 -17.36
CA ASN A 9 15.84 -20.67 -16.33
C ASN A 9 16.02 -20.02 -14.94
N CYS A 10 15.97 -18.70 -14.86
CA CYS A 10 15.80 -17.98 -13.58
C CYS A 10 14.36 -17.49 -13.52
N CYS A 11 13.44 -18.43 -13.36
CA CYS A 11 12.01 -18.14 -13.35
C CYS A 11 11.38 -18.60 -12.04
N LEU A 12 11.57 -17.82 -10.97
CA LEU A 12 10.61 -17.78 -9.87
C LEU A 12 9.35 -17.03 -10.35
N PHE A 13 8.75 -17.46 -11.47
CA PHE A 13 7.59 -16.82 -12.08
C PHE A 13 6.36 -17.33 -11.36
N VAL A 14 6.05 -16.71 -10.21
CA VAL A 14 4.65 -16.67 -9.77
C VAL A 14 3.87 -16.06 -10.94
N PRO A 15 2.86 -16.75 -11.50
CA PRO A 15 2.13 -16.20 -12.63
C PRO A 15 1.54 -14.86 -12.20
N LEU A 16 1.73 -13.84 -13.02
CA LEU A 16 1.49 -12.43 -12.67
C LEU A 16 0.08 -12.17 -12.09
N LYS A 17 -0.92 -12.95 -12.55
CA LYS A 17 -2.29 -12.93 -11.99
C LYS A 17 -2.34 -13.36 -10.52
N ILE A 18 -1.65 -14.45 -10.16
CA ILE A 18 -1.55 -14.93 -8.76
C ILE A 18 -0.80 -13.90 -7.91
N GLY A 19 0.29 -13.33 -8.43
CA GLY A 19 1.04 -12.28 -7.75
C GLY A 19 0.17 -11.07 -7.38
N VAL A 20 -0.62 -10.56 -8.32
CA VAL A 20 -1.56 -9.46 -8.05
C VAL A 20 -2.63 -9.86 -7.02
N ASN A 21 -3.18 -11.07 -7.08
CA ASN A 21 -4.15 -11.54 -6.09
C ASN A 21 -3.56 -11.64 -4.67
N ILE A 22 -2.31 -12.09 -4.55
CA ILE A 22 -1.60 -12.14 -3.26
C ILE A 22 -1.40 -10.72 -2.72
N ILE A 23 -0.96 -9.78 -3.56
CA ILE A 23 -0.79 -8.38 -3.18
C ILE A 23 -2.12 -7.80 -2.68
N LEU A 24 -3.21 -8.05 -3.39
CA LEU A 24 -4.55 -7.59 -3.02
C LEU A 24 -5.00 -8.14 -1.66
N LEU A 25 -4.75 -9.43 -1.40
CA LEU A 25 -5.05 -10.05 -0.11
C LEU A 25 -4.22 -9.46 1.02
N ILE A 26 -2.93 -9.18 0.78
CA ILE A 26 -2.06 -8.53 1.77
C ILE A 26 -2.59 -7.12 2.08
N VAL A 27 -2.89 -6.31 1.07
CA VAL A 27 -3.42 -4.95 1.26
C VAL A 27 -4.76 -4.99 2.01
N PHE A 28 -5.62 -5.95 1.68
CA PHE A 28 -6.89 -6.15 2.38
C PHE A 28 -6.68 -6.52 3.86
N ALA A 29 -5.81 -7.48 4.15
CA ALA A 29 -5.51 -7.90 5.51
C ALA A 29 -4.89 -6.77 6.36
N VAL A 30 -3.96 -6.00 5.78
CA VAL A 30 -3.35 -4.84 6.45
C VAL A 30 -4.40 -3.77 6.73
N GLY A 31 -5.24 -3.42 5.75
CA GLY A 31 -6.29 -2.43 5.97
C GLY A 31 -7.28 -2.85 7.07
N LEU A 32 -7.68 -4.12 7.10
CA LEU A 32 -8.57 -4.63 8.16
C LEU A 32 -7.90 -4.63 9.53
N PHE A 33 -6.63 -5.00 9.59
CA PHE A 33 -5.86 -5.00 10.82
C PHE A 33 -5.76 -3.59 11.42
N GLU A 34 -5.41 -2.60 10.60
CA GLU A 34 -5.36 -1.19 11.01
C GLU A 34 -6.72 -0.68 11.49
N VAL A 35 -7.78 -0.88 10.71
CA VAL A 35 -9.14 -0.49 11.13
C VAL A 35 -9.50 -1.12 12.47
N THR A 36 -9.21 -2.41 12.67
CA THR A 36 -9.52 -3.11 13.92
C THR A 36 -8.73 -2.57 15.11
N LEU A 37 -7.44 -2.26 14.92
CA LEU A 37 -6.60 -1.66 15.95
C LEU A 37 -7.13 -0.29 16.39
N TYR A 38 -7.42 0.59 15.43
CA TYR A 38 -7.94 1.92 15.75
C TYR A 38 -9.34 1.87 16.35
N VAL A 39 -10.22 0.98 15.85
CA VAL A 39 -11.54 0.74 16.45
C VAL A 39 -11.43 0.21 17.88
N ARG A 40 -10.48 -0.69 18.16
CA ARG A 40 -10.21 -1.17 19.52
C ARG A 40 -9.63 -0.07 20.43
N TYR A 41 -8.90 0.89 19.87
CA TYR A 41 -8.50 2.08 20.61
C TYR A 41 -9.71 2.94 21.02
N LEU A 42 -10.81 2.94 20.25
CA LEU A 42 -12.05 3.67 20.57
C LEU A 42 -12.75 3.16 21.83
N THR A 43 -12.65 1.86 22.11
CA THR A 43 -13.36 1.26 23.25
C THR A 43 -12.70 1.62 24.58
N TYR A 44 -11.47 2.15 24.58
CA TYR A 44 -10.85 2.71 25.76
C TYR A 44 -11.42 4.11 26.07
N LYS A 45 -12.22 4.20 27.14
CA LYS A 45 -12.89 5.43 27.62
C LYS A 45 -12.00 6.67 27.70
N SER A 46 -10.71 6.51 27.96
CA SER A 46 -9.76 7.62 28.12
C SER A 46 -9.44 8.37 26.81
N TYR A 47 -9.59 7.71 25.65
CA TYR A 47 -9.22 8.28 24.35
C TYR A 47 -10.42 8.87 23.59
N ARG A 48 -11.66 8.59 24.02
CA ARG A 48 -12.88 8.98 23.29
C ARG A 48 -13.11 10.50 23.23
N SER A 49 -12.50 11.28 24.12
CA SER A 49 -12.68 12.73 24.24
C SER A 49 -11.38 13.54 24.04
N SER A 50 -10.30 12.92 23.57
CA SER A 50 -9.05 13.65 23.29
C SER A 50 -9.12 14.35 21.93
N ILE A 51 -8.44 15.50 21.81
CA ILE A 51 -8.33 16.24 20.54
C ILE A 51 -7.63 15.37 19.49
N GLU A 52 -6.60 14.61 19.89
CA GLU A 52 -5.91 13.63 19.03
C GLU A 52 -6.87 12.61 18.41
N PHE A 53 -7.94 12.25 19.11
CA PHE A 53 -8.90 11.27 18.61
C PHE A 53 -9.69 11.78 17.39
N VAL A 54 -10.20 13.02 17.46
CA VAL A 54 -10.99 13.63 16.38
C VAL A 54 -10.14 13.87 15.14
N TYR A 55 -8.89 14.31 15.33
CA TYR A 55 -8.04 14.75 14.23
C TYR A 55 -7.14 13.66 13.65
N ILE A 56 -6.84 12.58 14.39
CA ILE A 56 -5.89 11.56 13.95
C ILE A 56 -6.60 10.21 13.75
N ALA A 57 -7.26 9.69 14.79
CA ALA A 57 -7.81 8.34 14.74
C ALA A 57 -8.99 8.21 13.78
N TYR A 58 -9.94 9.14 13.78
CA TYR A 58 -11.12 9.08 12.92
C TYR A 58 -10.77 9.14 11.41
N PRO A 59 -9.97 10.10 10.92
CA PRO A 59 -9.53 10.11 9.53
C PRO A 59 -8.77 8.85 9.14
N THR A 60 -7.96 8.31 10.07
CA THR A 60 -7.17 7.10 9.84
C THR A 60 -8.09 5.88 9.62
N ILE A 61 -9.12 5.70 10.46
CA ILE A 61 -10.12 4.64 10.28
C ILE A 61 -10.81 4.77 8.92
N VAL A 62 -11.20 5.98 8.53
CA VAL A 62 -11.87 6.22 7.24
C VAL A 62 -10.94 5.87 6.07
N ILE A 63 -9.68 6.30 6.11
CA ILE A 63 -8.70 6.06 5.04
C ILE A 63 -8.40 4.56 4.91
N TYR A 64 -8.07 3.87 6.00
CA TYR A 64 -7.81 2.43 5.94
C TYR A 64 -9.08 1.63 5.58
N GLY A 65 -10.26 2.09 6.02
CA GLY A 65 -11.54 1.54 5.57
C GLY A 65 -11.71 1.66 4.05
N LEU A 66 -11.42 2.82 3.46
CA LEU A 66 -11.44 2.98 1.99
C LEU A 66 -10.42 2.07 1.29
N ILE A 67 -9.22 1.91 1.85
CA ILE A 67 -8.20 0.99 1.32
C ILE A 67 -8.73 -0.46 1.30
N THR A 68 -9.43 -0.91 2.35
CA THR A 68 -10.02 -2.26 2.37
C THR A 68 -11.07 -2.43 1.28
N ILE A 69 -11.95 -1.44 1.08
CA ILE A 69 -12.98 -1.47 0.04
C ILE A 69 -12.34 -1.53 -1.34
N VAL A 70 -11.31 -0.72 -1.59
CA VAL A 70 -10.57 -0.74 -2.85
C VAL A 70 -9.87 -2.09 -3.07
N ALA A 71 -9.31 -2.70 -2.03
CA ALA A 71 -8.68 -4.02 -2.14
C ALA A 71 -9.70 -5.12 -2.50
N VAL A 72 -10.88 -5.11 -1.90
CA VAL A 72 -11.99 -6.02 -2.27
C VAL A 72 -12.45 -5.79 -3.70
N PHE A 73 -12.59 -4.53 -4.11
CA PHE A 73 -12.89 -4.19 -5.50
C PHE A 73 -11.81 -4.71 -6.46
N GLY A 74 -10.53 -4.56 -6.11
CA GLY A 74 -9.42 -5.11 -6.87
C GLY A 74 -9.50 -6.64 -7.00
N LEU A 75 -9.81 -7.35 -5.91
CA LEU A 75 -10.03 -8.80 -5.95
C LEU A 75 -11.18 -9.16 -6.89
N TYR A 76 -12.32 -8.49 -6.76
CA TYR A 76 -13.48 -8.69 -7.63
C TYR A 76 -13.15 -8.48 -9.11
N VAL A 77 -12.41 -7.41 -9.44
CA VAL A 77 -11.98 -7.13 -10.82
C VAL A 77 -11.09 -8.24 -11.35
N MET A 78 -10.20 -8.80 -10.52
CA MET A 78 -9.25 -9.85 -10.92
C MET A 78 -9.88 -11.25 -11.02
N THR A 79 -10.90 -11.55 -10.21
CA THR A 79 -11.53 -12.88 -10.14
C THR A 79 -12.79 -13.01 -10.98
N CYS A 80 -13.66 -11.99 -10.98
CA CYS A 80 -15.02 -12.09 -11.52
C CYS A 80 -15.21 -11.29 -12.80
N ALA A 81 -14.86 -10.01 -12.81
CA ALA A 81 -15.14 -9.14 -13.96
C ALA A 81 -14.14 -9.37 -15.11
N ASP A 82 -12.85 -9.50 -14.79
CA ASP A 82 -11.72 -9.72 -15.72
C ASP A 82 -11.72 -8.84 -16.99
N THR A 83 -12.31 -7.64 -16.93
CA THR A 83 -12.36 -6.69 -18.04
C THR A 83 -11.20 -5.69 -17.98
N LEU A 84 -10.59 -5.41 -19.14
CA LEU A 84 -9.46 -4.47 -19.25
C LEU A 84 -9.82 -3.06 -18.76
N LYS A 85 -11.06 -2.60 -19.00
CA LYS A 85 -11.53 -1.28 -18.55
C LYS A 85 -11.51 -1.17 -17.02
N MET A 86 -12.10 -2.14 -16.32
CA MET A 86 -12.15 -2.13 -14.85
C MET A 86 -10.76 -2.28 -14.23
N LEU A 87 -9.91 -3.11 -14.84
CA LEU A 87 -8.52 -3.28 -14.40
C LEU A 87 -7.70 -1.99 -14.53
N THR A 88 -7.91 -1.23 -15.60
CA THR A 88 -7.24 0.06 -15.82
C THR A 88 -7.70 1.10 -14.80
N ILE A 89 -9.00 1.14 -14.49
CA ILE A 89 -9.55 2.01 -13.44
C ILE A 89 -8.94 1.65 -12.09
N TYR A 90 -8.93 0.35 -11.75
CA TYR A 90 -8.33 -0.14 -10.51
C TYR A 90 -6.85 0.25 -10.38
N SER A 91 -6.05 0.08 -11.43
CA SER A 91 -4.64 0.45 -11.44
C SER A 91 -4.42 1.94 -11.14
N LYS A 92 -5.24 2.83 -11.71
CA LYS A 92 -5.17 4.28 -11.42
C LYS A 92 -5.52 4.60 -9.96
N ILE A 93 -6.56 3.96 -9.42
CA ILE A 93 -6.94 4.13 -8.00
C ILE A 93 -5.80 3.65 -7.10
N PHE A 94 -5.20 2.50 -7.42
CA PHE A 94 -4.09 1.96 -6.64
C PHE A 94 -2.86 2.87 -6.65
N TYR A 95 -2.54 3.51 -7.77
CA TYR A 95 -1.50 4.55 -7.82
C TYR A 95 -1.79 5.73 -6.89
N GLY A 96 -3.05 6.14 -6.77
CA GLY A 96 -3.47 7.15 -5.80
C GLY A 96 -3.21 6.72 -4.35
N ILE A 97 -3.53 5.47 -4.01
CA ILE A 97 -3.26 4.89 -2.69
C ILE A 97 -1.74 4.84 -2.43
N THR A 98 -0.96 4.38 -3.40
CA THR A 98 0.51 4.35 -3.27
C THR A 98 1.07 5.76 -3.06
N GLY A 99 0.61 6.75 -3.83
CA GLY A 99 1.02 8.14 -3.66
C GLY A 99 0.71 8.67 -2.25
N PHE A 100 -0.50 8.39 -1.75
CA PHE A 100 -0.89 8.74 -0.38
C PHE A 100 0.02 8.07 0.67
N ASN A 101 0.30 6.76 0.52
CA ASN A 101 1.15 6.03 1.46
C ASN A 101 2.59 6.57 1.50
N VAL A 102 3.12 6.95 0.33
CA VAL A 102 4.44 7.56 0.21
C VAL A 102 4.46 8.91 0.93
N LEU A 103 3.51 9.79 0.64
CA LEU A 103 3.41 11.11 1.30
C LEU A 103 3.30 10.96 2.82
N ASN A 104 2.38 10.11 3.29
CA ASN A 104 2.17 9.88 4.72
C ASN A 104 3.45 9.35 5.40
N SER A 105 4.10 8.35 4.78
CA SER A 105 5.36 7.80 5.31
C SER A 105 6.48 8.84 5.32
N THR A 106 6.57 9.71 4.31
CA THR A 106 7.56 10.79 4.31
C THR A 106 7.31 11.82 5.40
N VAL A 107 6.06 12.21 5.64
CA VAL A 107 5.70 13.14 6.73
C VAL A 107 6.10 12.56 8.08
N ILE A 108 5.78 11.28 8.35
CA ILE A 108 6.13 10.61 9.60
C ILE A 108 7.64 10.53 9.78
N ILE A 109 8.41 10.21 8.72
CA ILE A 109 9.87 10.20 8.78
C ILE A 109 10.42 11.59 9.14
N VAL A 110 9.93 12.65 8.49
CA VAL A 110 10.37 14.03 8.74
C VAL A 110 10.04 14.46 10.16
N GLU A 111 8.81 14.20 10.63
CA GLU A 111 8.39 14.50 12.00
C GLU A 111 9.25 13.75 13.03
N THR A 112 9.50 12.46 12.78
CA THR A 112 10.37 11.64 13.63
C THR A 112 11.79 12.20 13.69
N ILE A 113 12.35 12.67 12.57
CA ILE A 113 13.68 13.30 12.52
C ILE A 113 13.67 14.66 13.23
N ALA A 114 12.66 15.50 13.02
CA ALA A 114 12.55 16.82 13.65
C ALA A 114 12.51 16.70 15.18
N LEU A 115 11.72 15.75 15.69
CA LEU A 115 11.67 15.43 17.12
C LEU A 115 13.04 15.01 17.68
N VAL A 116 13.89 14.33 16.89
CA VAL A 116 15.26 13.99 17.32
C VAL A 116 16.13 15.23 17.47
N VAL A 117 16.06 16.13 16.49
CA VAL A 117 16.88 17.35 16.49
C VAL A 117 16.56 18.19 17.71
N GLU A 118 15.27 18.37 18.01
CA GLU A 118 14.81 19.06 19.22
C GLU A 118 15.22 18.30 20.50
N CYS A 119 15.10 16.98 20.52
CA CYS A 119 15.53 16.14 21.66
C CYS A 119 17.04 16.22 21.94
N ALA A 120 17.85 16.30 20.88
CA ALA A 120 19.32 16.32 20.99
C ALA A 120 19.82 17.59 21.66
N GLU A 121 19.05 18.68 21.61
CA GLU A 121 19.34 19.91 22.33
C GLU A 121 19.01 19.83 23.84
N TYR A 122 18.10 18.94 24.29
CA TYR A 122 17.52 19.04 25.65
C TYR A 122 17.72 17.89 26.65
N SER A 123 18.00 16.62 26.30
CA SER A 123 18.56 15.63 27.27
C SER A 123 18.76 14.20 26.73
N TYR A 124 19.63 13.47 27.43
CA TYR A 124 20.03 12.07 27.36
C TYR A 124 18.92 11.00 27.48
N LEU A 125 17.64 11.40 27.58
CA LEU A 125 16.49 10.48 27.74
C LEU A 125 15.73 10.22 26.43
N CYS A 126 16.16 10.80 25.31
CA CYS A 126 15.43 10.61 24.05
C CYS A 126 15.49 9.15 23.59
N GLY A 127 14.31 8.56 23.37
CA GLY A 127 14.10 7.14 23.07
C GLY A 127 14.73 6.69 21.76
N ARG A 128 16.06 6.49 21.74
CA ARG A 128 16.84 5.97 20.59
C ARG A 128 16.26 4.70 19.97
N ASN A 129 15.52 3.90 20.75
CA ASN A 129 14.94 2.64 20.29
C ASN A 129 13.75 2.85 19.35
N GLN A 130 12.98 3.92 19.51
CA GLN A 130 11.82 4.19 18.64
C GLN A 130 12.28 4.57 17.22
N LEU A 131 13.32 5.38 17.10
CA LEU A 131 13.92 5.80 15.82
C LEU A 131 14.45 4.65 14.96
N LYS A 132 15.17 3.72 15.60
CA LYS A 132 15.76 2.57 14.91
C LYS A 132 14.72 1.65 14.28
N ILE A 133 13.47 1.74 14.72
CA ILE A 133 12.38 0.90 14.25
C ILE A 133 11.47 1.68 13.31
N ILE A 134 11.07 2.90 13.67
CA ILE A 134 10.08 3.70 12.92
C ILE A 134 10.61 4.05 11.51
N ILE A 135 11.82 4.62 11.41
CA ILE A 135 12.35 5.07 10.10
C ILE A 135 12.48 3.89 9.12
N PRO A 136 13.13 2.76 9.47
CA PRO A 136 13.22 1.62 8.56
C PRO A 136 11.85 1.06 8.16
N VAL A 137 10.90 0.99 9.10
CA VAL A 137 9.54 0.50 8.82
C VAL A 137 8.85 1.36 7.74
N HIS A 138 8.92 2.69 7.85
CA HIS A 138 8.32 3.57 6.85
C HIS A 138 9.05 3.54 5.50
N ILE A 139 10.39 3.40 5.50
CA ILE A 139 11.15 3.20 4.25
C ILE A 139 10.74 1.88 3.57
N THR A 140 10.63 0.79 4.33
CA THR A 140 10.18 -0.50 3.81
C THR A 140 8.75 -0.42 3.28
N SER A 141 7.85 0.30 3.98
CA SER A 141 6.48 0.54 3.52
C SER A 141 6.43 1.28 2.17
N ILE A 142 7.26 2.32 1.99
CA ILE A 142 7.40 3.05 0.73
C ILE A 142 7.82 2.08 -0.39
N ILE A 143 8.93 1.36 -0.19
CA ILE A 143 9.46 0.44 -1.21
C ILE A 143 8.43 -0.63 -1.58
N LEU A 144 7.78 -1.22 -0.57
CA LEU A 144 6.78 -2.25 -0.79
C LEU A 144 5.56 -1.73 -1.55
N SER A 145 5.08 -0.52 -1.21
CA SER A 145 3.94 0.10 -1.90
C SER A 145 4.23 0.46 -3.35
N LEU A 146 5.46 0.91 -3.65
CA LEU A 146 5.93 1.16 -5.01
C LEU A 146 6.05 -0.14 -5.81
N TYR A 147 6.59 -1.19 -5.18
CA TYR A 147 6.68 -2.52 -5.79
C TYR A 147 5.29 -3.05 -6.15
N PHE A 148 4.32 -2.95 -5.24
CA PHE A 148 2.94 -3.37 -5.51
C PHE A 148 2.32 -2.60 -6.68
N ALA A 149 2.49 -1.27 -6.71
CA ALA A 149 1.99 -0.44 -7.81
C ALA A 149 2.63 -0.85 -9.15
N MET A 150 3.94 -1.12 -9.15
CA MET A 150 4.67 -1.58 -10.33
C MET A 150 4.12 -2.92 -10.85
N ILE A 151 3.93 -3.90 -9.97
CA ILE A 151 3.40 -5.22 -10.35
C ILE A 151 1.98 -5.10 -10.95
N ILE A 152 1.11 -4.32 -10.32
CA ILE A 152 -0.25 -4.07 -10.82
C ILE A 152 -0.21 -3.38 -12.20
N SER A 153 0.66 -2.37 -12.36
CA SER A 153 0.83 -1.64 -13.62
C SER A 153 1.34 -2.54 -14.76
N ILE A 154 2.33 -3.39 -14.47
CA ILE A 154 2.84 -4.39 -15.42
C ILE A 154 1.71 -5.36 -15.80
N TYR A 155 0.91 -5.81 -14.83
CA TYR A 155 -0.21 -6.72 -15.11
C TYR A 155 -1.24 -6.09 -16.05
N VAL A 156 -1.61 -4.83 -15.83
CA VAL A 156 -2.53 -4.10 -16.72
C VAL A 156 -1.94 -3.96 -18.12
N ARG A 157 -0.64 -3.63 -18.24
CA ARG A 157 0.04 -3.50 -19.53
C ARG A 157 0.04 -4.82 -20.30
N VAL A 158 0.44 -5.92 -19.65
CA VAL A 158 0.46 -7.26 -20.27
C VAL A 158 -0.95 -7.69 -20.70
N ARG A 159 -1.99 -7.38 -19.90
CA ARG A 159 -3.38 -7.65 -20.28
C ARG A 159 -3.83 -6.80 -21.47
N LYS A 160 -3.41 -5.55 -21.55
CA LYS A 160 -3.71 -4.67 -22.68
C LYS A 160 -3.12 -5.20 -23.99
N ASP A 161 -1.85 -5.63 -23.95
CA ASP A 161 -1.15 -6.14 -25.14
C ASP A 161 -1.80 -7.44 -25.66
N LYS A 162 -2.17 -8.34 -24.74
CA LYS A 162 -2.92 -9.57 -25.08
C LYS A 162 -4.32 -9.30 -25.62
N TYR A 163 -4.93 -8.17 -25.30
CA TYR A 163 -6.25 -7.79 -25.81
C TYR A 163 -6.18 -7.17 -27.21
N ILE A 164 -5.04 -6.58 -27.58
CA ILE A 164 -4.82 -5.95 -28.89
C ILE A 164 -4.33 -6.97 -29.94
N GLN A 165 -3.51 -7.96 -29.54
CA GLN A 165 -3.03 -9.03 -30.43
C GLN A 165 -4.11 -9.86 -31.16
N PRO A 166 -5.28 -10.19 -30.59
CA PRO A 166 -6.30 -10.97 -31.29
C PRO A 166 -7.07 -10.21 -32.38
N VAL A 167 -6.79 -8.91 -32.61
CA VAL A 167 -7.48 -8.09 -33.62
C VAL A 167 -6.75 -8.11 -34.98
N TYR A 168 -5.56 -8.71 -35.07
CA TYR A 168 -4.70 -8.67 -36.26
C TYR A 168 -4.50 -10.04 -36.95
N PHE A 169 -5.37 -11.02 -36.71
CA PHE A 169 -5.38 -12.30 -37.43
C PHE A 169 -6.77 -12.64 -37.96
#